data_AF-A0A2E3V7V0-F1
#
_entry.id   AF-A0A2E3V7V0-F1
#
_cell.length_a   1.000
_cell.length_b   1.000
_cell.length_c   1.000
_cell.angle_alpha   90.00
_cell.angle_beta   90.00
_cell.angle_gamma   90.00
#
_symmetry.space_group_name_H-M   'P 1'
#
loop_
_entity.id
_entity.type
_entity.pdbx_description
1 polymer ?
#
loop_
_entity_poly.entity_id
_entity_poly.type
_entity_poly.pdbx_seq_one_letter_code
_entity_poly.pdbx_strand_id
1 'polypeptide(L)' 'LDKEFKKSCGRLISFGPMVWPHMLARVMLSEQLYRASTIMLNSPYHRL' A
#
# COMPACT_ATOMS: atom_id res chain seq x y z
N LEU A 1 -10.10 3.92 12.25
CA LEU A 1 -8.85 4.00 13.04
C LEU A 1 -8.94 5.20 13.96
N ASP A 2 -8.66 4.97 15.23
CA ASP A 2 -8.66 6.00 16.27
C ASP A 2 -7.64 7.12 15.97
N LYS A 3 -7.91 8.33 16.46
CA LYS A 3 -7.07 9.50 16.20
C LYS A 3 -5.71 9.42 16.88
N GLU A 4 -5.64 8.92 18.12
CA GLU A 4 -4.38 8.74 18.85
C GLU A 4 -3.51 7.68 18.16
N PHE A 5 -4.13 6.58 17.72
CA PHE A 5 -3.42 5.57 16.93
C PHE A 5 -2.80 6.15 15.65
N LYS A 6 -3.57 6.94 14.88
CA LYS A 6 -3.04 7.59 13.66
C LYS A 6 -1.87 8.53 13.94
N LYS A 7 -1.91 9.31 15.03
CA LYS A 7 -0.83 10.23 15.41
C LYS A 7 0.46 9.49 15.79
N SER A 8 0.35 8.28 16.33
CA SER A 8 1.52 7.47 16.71
C SER A 8 2.30 6.89 15.52
N CYS A 9 1.71 6.90 14.31
CA CYS A 9 2.33 6.34 13.12
C CYS A 9 3.35 7.32 12.49
N GLY A 10 4.58 6.85 12.25
CA GLY A 10 5.63 7.67 11.59
C GLY A 10 5.33 8.02 10.12
N ARG A 11 4.45 7.28 9.46
CA ARG A 11 4.00 7.57 8.09
C ARG A 11 2.56 7.11 7.89
N LEU A 12 1.80 7.91 7.15
CA LEU A 12 0.48 7.55 6.66
C LEU A 12 0.53 7.44 5.13
N ILE A 13 -0.01 6.35 4.58
CA ILE A 13 -0.06 6.08 3.14
C ILE A 13 -1.52 5.89 2.75
N SER A 14 -1.92 6.39 1.58
CA SER A 14 -3.27 6.28 1.05
C SER A 14 -3.26 5.66 -0.36
N PHE A 15 -4.23 4.80 -0.65
CA PHE A 15 -4.51 4.27 -2.00
C PHE A 15 -5.38 5.22 -2.85
N GLY A 16 -5.59 6.46 -2.40
CA GLY A 16 -6.41 7.46 -3.07
C GLY A 16 -7.68 7.84 -2.29
N PRO A 17 -8.55 8.68 -2.87
CA PRO A 17 -9.75 9.19 -2.19
C PRO A 17 -10.91 8.18 -2.15
N MET A 18 -10.84 7.09 -2.92
CA MET A 18 -11.88 6.05 -2.95
C MET A 18 -11.94 5.26 -1.63
N VAL A 19 -13.14 4.86 -1.23
CA VAL A 19 -13.32 3.91 -0.12
C VAL A 19 -13.12 2.48 -0.65
N TRP A 20 -12.14 1.78 -0.09
CA TRP A 20 -11.84 0.40 -0.45
C TRP A 20 -12.48 -0.57 0.55
N PRO A 21 -13.10 -1.68 0.08
CA PRO A 21 -13.48 -2.77 0.97
C PRO A 21 -12.26 -3.29 1.73
N HIS A 22 -12.40 -3.51 3.03
CA HIS A 22 -11.26 -3.83 3.90
C HIS A 22 -10.45 -5.05 3.43
N MET A 23 -11.12 -6.10 2.95
CA MET A 23 -10.44 -7.30 2.44
C MET A 23 -9.67 -7.04 1.14
N LEU A 24 -10.19 -6.17 0.28
CA LEU A 24 -9.48 -5.76 -0.95
C LEU A 24 -8.26 -4.91 -0.62
N ALA A 25 -8.38 -3.95 0.32
CA ALA A 25 -7.28 -3.08 0.72
C ALA A 25 -6.05 -3.87 1.23
N ARG A 26 -6.28 -5.03 1.89
CA ARG A 26 -5.20 -5.93 2.32
C ARG A 26 -4.42 -6.52 1.15
N VAL A 27 -5.13 -7.10 0.18
CA VAL A 27 -4.48 -7.73 -0.99
C VAL A 27 -3.80 -6.67 -1.86
N MET A 28 -4.42 -5.49 -2.02
CA MET A 28 -3.83 -4.37 -2.73
C MET A 28 -2.53 -3.89 -2.07
N LEU A 29 -2.48 -3.79 -0.74
CA LEU A 29 -1.23 -3.44 -0.05
C LEU A 29 -0.13 -4.47 -0.29
N SER A 30 -0.46 -5.77 -0.23
CA SER A 30 0.50 -6.84 -0.53
C SER A 30 1.02 -6.75 -1.97
N GLU A 31 0.15 -6.48 -2.94
CA GLU A 31 0.54 -6.31 -4.34
C GLU A 31 1.45 -5.09 -4.53
N GLN A 32 1.15 -3.96 -3.89
CA GLN A 32 1.96 -2.74 -4.01
C GLN A 32 3.35 -2.91 -3.37
N LEU A 33 3.45 -3.63 -2.24
CA LEU A 33 4.74 -3.98 -1.64
C LEU A 33 5.54 -4.91 -2.57
N TYR A 34 4.91 -5.94 -3.13
CA TYR A 34 5.54 -6.82 -4.10
C TYR A 34 6.04 -6.04 -5.31
N ARG A 35 5.19 -5.18 -5.88
CA ARG A 35 5.54 -4.30 -6.99
C ARG A 35 6.75 -3.43 -6.66
N ALA A 36 6.75 -2.76 -5.51
CA ALA A 36 7.88 -1.94 -5.07
C ALA A 36 9.18 -2.76 -5.00
N SER A 37 9.14 -3.95 -4.40
CA SER A 37 10.30 -4.85 -4.36
C SER A 37 10.77 -5.27 -5.76
N THR A 38 9.85 -5.59 -6.68
CA THR A 38 10.22 -5.97 -8.05
C THR A 38 10.85 -4.81 -8.83
N ILE A 39 10.39 -3.58 -8.62
CA ILE A 39 10.99 -2.37 -9.20
C ILE A 39 12.42 -2.19 -8.68
N MET A 40 12.63 -2.33 -7.37
CA MET A 40 13.97 -2.22 -6.76
C MET A 40 14.95 -3.29 -7.28
N LEU A 41 14.44 -4.46 -7.65
CA LEU A 41 15.21 -5.58 -8.19
C LEU A 41 15.35 -5.54 -9.72
N ASN A 42 14.84 -4.50 -10.39
CA ASN A 42 14.79 -4.40 -11.86
C ASN A 42 14.13 -5.63 -12.52
N SER A 43 13.11 -6.19 -11.88
CA SER A 43 12.35 -7.35 -12.39
C SER A 43 11.34 -6.92 -13.45
N PRO A 44 11.08 -7.75 -14.48
CA PRO A 44 10.14 -7.44 -15.56
C PRO A 44 8.65 -7.45 -15.15
N TYR A 45 8.34 -7.68 -13.87
CA TYR A 45 6.95 -7.66 -13.37
C TYR A 45 6.29 -6.30 -13.60
N HIS A 46 7.01 -5.22 -13.34
CA HIS A 46 6.52 -3.89 -13.65
C HIS A 46 6.75 -3.60 -15.14
N ARG A 47 5.67 -3.71 -15.91
CA ARG A 47 5.65 -3.34 -17.33
C ARG A 47 5.33 -1.85 -17.43
N LEU A 48 6.35 -1.06 -17.72
CA LEU A 48 6.22 0.35 -18.14
C LEU A 48 5.85 0.41 -19.62
#